data_AF-A0A5K0ZA98-F1
#
_entry.id   AF-A0A5K0ZA98-F1
#
_cell.length_a   1.000
_cell.length_b   1.000
_cell.length_c   1.000
_cell.angle_alpha   90.00
_cell.angle_beta   90.00
_cell.angle_gamma   90.00
#
_symmetry.space_group_name_H-M   'P 1'
#
loop_
_entity.id
_entity.type
_entity.pdbx_description
1 polymer ?
#
loop_
_entity_poly.entity_id
_entity_poly.type
_entity_poly.pdbx_seq_one_letter_code
_entity_poly.pdbx_strand_id
1 'polypeptide(L)'
;MAAFFSPLAFSLLLQLLLLAILPNPTTIFASKPLGFSIDLIHQDSSLSPLYDPSSTLAQRAEQANLCSMFCSRSIASRFTNTSSMISSPVMAGPGEFLVKLSLGTPSSLYWAIIDTGSNLKWAT
;
A
#
# COMPACT_ATOMS: atom_id res chain seq x y z
N MET A 1 -5.03 -20.40 -71.74
CA MET A 1 -6.15 -20.56 -70.78
C MET A 1 -5.83 -19.67 -69.59
N ALA A 2 -6.45 -18.50 -69.49
CA ALA A 2 -6.18 -17.55 -68.42
C ALA A 2 -6.84 -18.07 -67.13
N ALA A 3 -6.05 -18.25 -66.07
CA ALA A 3 -6.56 -18.64 -64.77
C ALA A 3 -7.26 -17.42 -64.14
N PHE A 4 -8.58 -17.43 -64.10
CA PHE A 4 -9.35 -16.44 -63.36
C PHE A 4 -9.22 -16.75 -61.87
N PHE A 5 -8.53 -15.88 -61.12
CA PHE A 5 -8.52 -15.98 -59.66
C PHE A 5 -9.92 -15.68 -59.12
N SER A 6 -10.38 -16.50 -58.17
CA SER A 6 -11.67 -16.28 -57.52
C SER A 6 -11.64 -14.94 -56.76
N PRO A 7 -12.61 -14.03 -56.97
CA PRO A 7 -12.64 -12.74 -56.27
C PRO A 7 -12.76 -12.91 -54.74
N LEU A 8 -13.33 -14.02 -54.29
CA LEU A 8 -13.37 -14.42 -52.87
C LEU A 8 -11.97 -14.73 -52.33
N ALA A 9 -11.13 -15.46 -53.09
CA ALA A 9 -9.78 -15.79 -52.67
C ALA A 9 -8.89 -14.55 -52.56
N PHE A 10 -9.07 -13.59 -53.49
CA PHE A 10 -8.37 -12.31 -53.44
C PHE A 10 -8.81 -11.46 -52.25
N SER A 11 -10.12 -11.40 -51.97
CA SER A 11 -10.65 -10.68 -50.80
C SER A 11 -10.14 -11.28 -49.48
N LEU A 12 -10.10 -12.61 -49.38
CA LEU A 12 -9.59 -13.30 -48.20
C LEU A 12 -8.09 -13.05 -47.98
N LEU A 13 -7.29 -13.08 -49.05
CA LEU A 13 -5.86 -12.79 -49.01
C LEU A 13 -5.60 -11.35 -48.54
N LEU A 14 -6.38 -10.39 -49.04
CA LEU A 14 -6.27 -8.99 -48.64
C LEU A 14 -6.64 -8.79 -47.17
N GLN A 15 -7.67 -9.47 -46.67
CA GLN A 15 -8.06 -9.44 -45.26
C GLN A 15 -6.97 -10.04 -44.34
N LEU A 16 -6.37 -11.15 -44.74
CA LEU A 16 -5.26 -11.78 -44.00
C LEU A 16 -4.02 -10.88 -44.00
N LEU A 17 -3.72 -10.22 -45.11
CA LEU A 17 -2.60 -9.28 -45.19
C LEU A 17 -2.85 -8.05 -44.31
N LEU A 18 -4.06 -7.50 -44.32
CA LEU A 18 -4.45 -6.41 -43.42
C LEU A 18 -4.30 -6.82 -41.95
N LEU A 19 -4.79 -8.02 -41.58
CA LEU A 19 -4.68 -8.53 -40.21
C LEU A 19 -3.22 -8.76 -39.78
N ALA A 20 -2.33 -9.12 -40.70
CA ALA A 20 -0.90 -9.28 -40.45
C ALA A 20 -0.15 -7.94 -40.25
N ILE A 21 -0.68 -6.84 -40.79
CA ILE A 21 -0.10 -5.49 -40.65
C ILE A 21 -0.65 -4.78 -39.41
N LEU A 22 -1.82 -5.18 -38.89
CA LEU A 22 -2.34 -4.62 -37.65
C LEU A 22 -1.36 -4.93 -36.49
N PRO A 23 -0.99 -3.92 -35.69
CA PRO A 23 -0.18 -4.15 -34.49
C PRO A 23 -0.94 -5.08 -33.54
N ASN A 24 -0.27 -6.13 -33.06
CA ASN A 24 -0.83 -7.08 -32.10
C ASN A 24 -1.34 -6.30 -30.87
N PRO A 25 -2.62 -6.40 -30.46
CA PRO A 25 -3.16 -5.62 -29.32
C PRO A 25 -2.48 -5.94 -27.99
N THR A 26 -1.65 -6.98 -27.93
CA THR A 26 -0.90 -7.40 -26.74
C THR A 26 0.22 -6.43 -26.34
N THR A 27 0.60 -5.45 -27.17
CA THR A 27 1.61 -4.45 -26.82
C THR A 27 1.08 -3.20 -26.12
N ILE A 28 -0.25 -3.03 -26.01
CA ILE A 28 -0.83 -1.83 -25.36
C ILE A 28 -0.78 -1.92 -23.82
N PHE A 29 -0.70 -3.12 -23.25
CA PHE A 29 -0.68 -3.33 -21.78
C PHE A 29 0.73 -3.55 -21.18
N ALA A 30 1.80 -3.30 -21.93
CA ALA A 30 3.17 -3.36 -21.39
C ALA A 30 3.62 -2.03 -20.77
N SER A 31 2.72 -1.10 -20.47
CA SER A 31 3.03 -0.05 -19.49
C SER A 31 3.17 -0.74 -18.14
N LYS A 32 4.39 -0.78 -17.58
CA LYS A 32 4.54 -0.98 -16.13
C LYS A 32 3.52 -0.04 -15.48
N PRO A 33 2.59 -0.53 -14.64
CA PRO A 33 1.73 0.37 -13.91
C PRO A 33 2.64 1.38 -13.22
N LEU A 34 2.30 2.67 -13.32
CA LEU A 34 3.00 3.73 -12.61
C LEU A 34 2.71 3.54 -11.11
N GLY A 35 3.37 2.54 -10.52
CA GLY A 35 3.21 2.12 -9.15
C GLY A 35 4.40 2.60 -8.34
N PHE A 36 4.13 2.96 -7.09
CA PHE A 36 5.16 3.23 -6.10
C PHE A 36 5.43 1.96 -5.31
N SER A 37 6.71 1.64 -5.10
CA SER A 37 7.15 0.56 -4.22
C SER A 37 8.09 1.18 -3.18
N ILE A 38 7.91 0.81 -1.92
CA ILE A 38 8.77 1.23 -0.82
C ILE A 38 9.14 0.03 0.03
N ASP A 39 10.41 -0.04 0.42
CA ASP A 39 10.89 -1.04 1.35
C ASP A 39 10.66 -0.55 2.79
N LEU A 40 9.93 -1.34 3.57
CA LEU A 40 9.76 -1.12 5.00
C LEU A 40 10.92 -1.80 5.74
N ILE A 41 11.93 -1.03 6.10
CA ILE A 41 13.11 -1.50 6.81
C ILE A 41 12.96 -1.22 8.31
N HIS A 42 13.22 -2.24 9.14
CA HIS A 42 13.21 -2.07 10.60
C HIS A 42 14.28 -1.05 11.03
N GLN A 43 13.97 -0.19 12.00
CA GLN A 43 14.88 0.88 12.44
C GLN A 43 16.26 0.36 12.88
N ASP A 44 16.29 -0.78 13.57
CA ASP A 44 17.51 -1.43 14.06
C ASP A 44 18.20 -2.36 13.04
N SER A 45 17.72 -2.41 11.80
CA SER A 45 18.35 -3.17 10.71
C SER A 45 19.60 -2.45 10.20
N SER A 46 20.64 -3.17 9.80
CA SER A 46 21.84 -2.59 9.18
C SER A 46 21.58 -1.85 7.87
N LEU A 47 20.41 -2.05 7.25
CA LEU A 47 19.98 -1.33 6.06
C LEU A 47 19.31 0.01 6.38
N SER A 48 18.97 0.25 7.65
CA SER A 48 18.35 1.49 8.09
C SER A 48 19.37 2.63 8.12
N PRO A 49 19.04 3.83 7.60
CA PRO A 49 19.91 5.00 7.74
C PRO A 49 20.04 5.46 9.20
N LEU A 50 19.19 4.94 10.10
CA LEU A 50 19.22 5.22 11.54
C LEU A 50 20.00 4.15 12.34
N TYR A 51 20.59 3.17 11.67
CA TYR A 51 21.33 2.10 12.34
C TYR A 51 22.63 2.59 12.95
N ASP A 52 22.80 2.34 14.25
CA ASP A 52 24.06 2.54 14.95
C ASP A 52 24.80 1.20 15.11
N PRO A 53 25.88 0.95 14.34
CA PRO A 53 26.64 -0.30 14.43
C PRO A 53 27.39 -0.47 15.76
N SER A 54 27.57 0.61 16.54
CA SER A 54 28.23 0.56 17.84
C SER A 54 27.27 0.17 18.98
N SER A 55 25.96 0.18 18.72
CA SER A 55 24.93 -0.09 19.72
C SER A 55 24.78 -1.59 20.05
N THR A 56 24.74 -1.90 21.33
CA THR A 56 24.41 -3.26 21.80
C THR A 56 22.91 -3.53 21.70
N LEU A 57 22.51 -4.80 21.73
CA LEU A 57 21.09 -5.18 21.77
C LEU A 57 20.37 -4.62 23.01
N ALA A 58 21.03 -4.61 24.16
CA ALA A 58 20.48 -4.08 25.40
C ALA A 58 20.21 -2.57 25.30
N GLN A 59 21.17 -1.80 24.77
CA GLN A 59 21.01 -0.36 24.55
C GLN A 59 19.88 -0.06 23.56
N ARG A 60 19.74 -0.85 22.48
CA ARG A 60 18.62 -0.71 21.54
C ARG A 60 17.27 -0.97 22.20
N ALA A 61 17.18 -2.03 23.02
CA ALA A 61 15.96 -2.32 23.77
C ALA A 61 15.62 -1.21 24.78
N GLU A 62 16.62 -0.67 25.48
CA GLU A 62 16.46 0.46 26.39
C GLU A 62 15.97 1.70 25.65
N GLN A 63 16.59 2.03 24.52
CA GLN A 63 16.18 3.17 23.69
C GLN A 63 14.74 3.01 23.17
N ALA A 64 14.36 1.82 22.71
CA ALA A 64 13.00 1.53 22.27
C ALA A 64 11.98 1.72 23.41
N ASN A 65 12.33 1.27 24.62
CA ASN A 65 11.50 1.45 25.80
C ASN A 65 11.35 2.94 26.18
N LEU A 66 12.45 3.69 26.17
CA LEU A 66 12.43 5.14 26.42
C LEU A 66 11.56 5.87 25.39
N CYS A 67 11.71 5.58 24.10
CA CYS A 67 10.88 6.13 23.04
C CYS A 67 9.39 5.83 23.28
N SER A 68 9.05 4.59 23.64
CA SER A 68 7.68 4.19 23.99
C SER A 68 7.13 5.00 25.17
N MET A 69 7.92 5.13 26.24
CA MET A 69 7.54 5.91 27.42
C MET A 69 7.34 7.40 27.09
N PHE A 70 8.23 8.01 26.31
CA PHE A 70 8.09 9.42 25.90
C PHE A 70 6.88 9.63 24.99
N CYS A 71 6.63 8.71 24.05
CA CYS A 71 5.44 8.75 23.21
C CYS A 71 4.16 8.65 24.04
N SER A 72 4.09 7.68 24.97
CA SER A 72 2.98 7.51 25.89
C SER A 72 2.72 8.77 26.73
N ARG A 73 3.77 9.36 27.30
CA ARG A 73 3.67 10.61 28.06
C ARG A 73 3.20 11.78 27.19
N SER A 74 3.68 11.89 25.96
CA SER A 74 3.27 12.92 25.00
C SER A 74 1.80 12.77 24.60
N ILE A 75 1.33 11.54 24.41
CA ILE A 75 -0.08 11.27 24.15
C ILE A 75 -0.89 11.66 25.39
N ALA A 76 -0.53 11.16 26.57
CA ALA A 76 -1.22 11.46 27.82
C ALA A 76 -1.28 12.96 28.11
N SER A 77 -0.20 13.72 27.83
CA SER A 77 -0.15 15.16 28.07
C SER A 77 -1.15 15.96 27.22
N ARG A 78 -1.51 15.46 26.03
CA ARG A 78 -2.56 16.07 25.19
C ARG A 78 -3.96 15.92 25.77
N PHE A 79 -4.14 15.02 26.74
CA PHE A 79 -5.42 14.65 27.32
C PHE A 79 -5.50 14.97 28.83
N THR A 80 -4.54 15.72 29.38
CA THR A 80 -4.49 16.05 30.83
C THR A 80 -5.70 16.84 31.31
N ASN A 81 -6.35 17.60 30.43
CA ASN A 81 -7.55 18.39 30.74
C ASN A 81 -8.86 17.66 30.37
N THR A 82 -8.80 16.45 29.82
CA THR A 82 -9.99 15.66 29.46
C THR A 82 -10.23 14.57 30.50
N SER A 83 -11.28 14.73 31.30
CA SER A 83 -11.75 13.70 32.26
C SER A 83 -12.49 12.54 31.57
N SER A 84 -12.82 12.69 30.28
CA SER A 84 -13.57 11.70 29.52
C SER A 84 -12.66 10.56 29.02
N MET A 85 -13.05 9.32 29.32
CA MET A 85 -12.52 8.14 28.66
C MET A 85 -12.61 8.29 27.14
N ILE A 86 -11.46 8.19 26.44
CA ILE A 86 -11.43 8.16 24.98
C ILE A 86 -11.92 6.79 24.54
N SER A 87 -13.06 6.77 23.85
CA SER A 87 -13.62 5.56 23.26
C SER A 87 -14.13 5.89 21.86
N SER A 88 -14.07 4.90 20.98
CA SER A 88 -14.65 4.99 19.65
C SER A 88 -15.60 3.80 19.47
N PRO A 89 -16.79 3.98 18.86
CA PRO A 89 -17.67 2.87 18.54
C PRO A 89 -16.95 1.86 17.65
N VAL A 90 -17.08 0.59 18.02
CA VAL A 90 -16.53 -0.54 17.26
C VAL A 90 -17.66 -1.25 16.56
N MET A 91 -17.48 -1.53 15.28
CA MET A 91 -18.42 -2.31 14.46
C MET A 91 -17.81 -3.69 14.19
N ALA A 92 -18.59 -4.75 14.42
CA ALA A 92 -18.18 -6.10 14.02
C ALA A 92 -18.37 -6.29 12.52
N GLY A 93 -17.32 -6.77 11.85
CA GLY A 93 -17.35 -7.24 10.46
C GLY A 93 -17.10 -8.75 10.37
N PRO A 94 -17.02 -9.33 9.15
CA PRO A 94 -16.73 -10.73 8.95
C PRO A 94 -15.29 -11.09 9.37
N GLY A 95 -15.11 -11.48 10.64
CA GLY A 95 -13.80 -11.85 11.18
C GLY A 95 -12.92 -10.67 11.61
N GLU A 96 -13.46 -9.46 11.67
CA GLU A 96 -12.70 -8.24 11.99
C GLU A 96 -13.52 -7.25 12.84
N PHE A 97 -12.82 -6.33 13.49
CA PHE A 97 -13.42 -5.22 14.21
C PHE A 97 -13.01 -3.91 13.55
N LEU A 98 -14.00 -3.12 13.17
CA LEU A 98 -13.82 -1.84 12.47
C LEU A 98 -14.00 -0.67 13.42
N VAL A 99 -13.15 0.35 13.27
CA VAL A 99 -13.22 1.62 13.98
C VAL A 99 -13.12 2.79 13.00
N LYS A 100 -13.79 3.90 13.33
CA LYS A 100 -13.65 5.16 12.58
C LYS A 100 -12.48 5.97 13.13
N LEU A 101 -11.58 6.39 12.23
CA LEU A 101 -10.44 7.24 12.53
C LEU A 101 -10.47 8.52 11.70
N SER A 102 -10.12 9.63 12.32
CA SER A 102 -9.97 10.94 11.69
C SER A 102 -8.49 11.18 11.38
N LEU A 103 -8.12 11.32 10.10
CA LEU A 103 -6.73 11.47 9.65
C LEU A 103 -6.55 12.75 8.82
N GLY A 104 -5.38 13.37 8.95
CA GLY A 104 -4.97 14.55 8.19
C GLY A 104 -5.44 15.89 8.76
N THR A 105 -4.93 16.96 8.14
CA THR A 105 -5.33 18.34 8.39
C THR A 105 -5.55 19.01 7.02
N PRO A 106 -6.79 19.34 6.62
CA PRO A 106 -8.06 19.12 7.33
C PRO A 106 -8.39 17.62 7.47
N SER A 107 -9.19 17.28 8.49
CA SER A 107 -9.46 15.89 8.85
C SER A 107 -10.43 15.21 7.88
N SER A 108 -10.09 13.99 7.46
CA SER A 108 -10.96 13.07 6.72
C SER A 108 -11.21 11.79 7.53
N LEU A 109 -12.39 11.19 7.38
CA LEU A 109 -12.82 10.02 8.15
C LEU A 109 -12.55 8.72 7.39
N TYR A 110 -11.90 7.77 8.04
CA TYR A 110 -11.53 6.46 7.48
C TYR A 110 -12.06 5.33 8.36
N TRP A 111 -12.41 4.22 7.73
CA TRP A 111 -12.62 2.94 8.43
C TRP A 111 -11.29 2.21 8.52
N ALA A 112 -10.96 1.70 9.71
CA ALA A 112 -9.76 0.94 9.97
C ALA A 112 -10.08 -0.35 10.72
N ILE A 113 -9.31 -1.39 10.44
CA ILE A 113 -9.35 -2.65 11.18
C ILE A 113 -8.54 -2.48 12.48
N ILE A 114 -9.09 -2.97 13.59
CA ILE A 114 -8.37 -3.06 14.85
C ILE A 114 -7.49 -4.31 14.81
N ASP A 115 -6.20 -4.11 14.57
CA ASP A 115 -5.20 -5.16 14.55
C ASP A 115 -4.18 -4.95 15.67
N THR A 116 -4.19 -5.85 16.66
CA THR A 116 -3.23 -5.85 17.78
C THR A 116 -1.98 -6.68 17.48
N GLY A 117 -1.97 -7.42 16.38
CA GLY A 117 -0.88 -8.30 15.95
C GLY A 117 0.14 -7.64 15.02
N SER A 118 -0.14 -6.44 14.51
CA SER A 118 0.77 -5.69 13.63
C SER A 118 1.20 -4.34 14.22
N ASN A 119 2.30 -3.81 13.68
CA ASN A 119 2.86 -2.50 14.03
C ASN A 119 2.62 -1.43 12.95
N LEU A 120 1.97 -1.80 11.84
CA LEU A 120 1.77 -0.93 10.68
C LEU A 120 0.33 -0.46 10.61
N LYS A 121 0.13 0.85 10.42
CA LYS A 121 -1.18 1.45 10.12
C LYS A 121 -1.20 1.87 8.67
N TRP A 122 -2.23 1.48 7.95
CA TRP A 122 -2.43 1.86 6.56
C TRP A 122 -3.89 2.24 6.32
N ALA A 123 -4.12 3.16 5.40
CA ALA A 123 -5.44 3.57 4.92
C ALA A 123 -5.34 3.74 3.41
N THR A 124 -6.41 3.39 2.70
CA THR A 124 -6.55 3.60 1.25
C THR A 124 -7.30 4.88 0.94
#